data_AF-A0A0B7BMY4-F1
#
_entry.id   AF-A0A0B7BMY4-F1
#
_cell.length_a   1.000
_cell.length_b   1.000
_cell.length_c   1.000
_cell.angle_alpha   90.00
_cell.angle_beta   90.00
_cell.angle_gamma   90.00
#
_symmetry.space_group_name_H-M   'P 1'
#
loop_
_entity.id
_entity.type
_entity.pdbx_description
1 polymer ?
#
loop_
_entity_poly.entity_id
_entity_poly.type
_entity_poly.pdbx_seq_one_letter_code
_entity_poly.pdbx_strand_id
1 'polypeptide(L)' 'KTWMCGGRLEVIPCSHIAHMYRTSFPYSWGNSTYIHERNCLRVAEVWMDQYKIFYQHRVSNLQNIISIGDVTERKALRE' A
#
# COMPACT_ATOMS: atom_id res chain seq x y z
N LYS A 1 -2.89 9.33 1.63
CA LYS A 1 -2.39 10.32 2.60
C LYS A 1 -2.29 11.72 2.01
N THR A 2 -1.23 12.07 1.24
CA THR A 2 -0.97 13.46 0.79
C THR A 2 -2.19 14.18 0.25
N TRP A 3 -2.88 13.60 -0.73
CA TRP A 3 -4.11 14.18 -1.30
C TRP A 3 -5.25 14.39 -0.28
N MET A 4 -5.50 13.39 0.57
CA MET A 4 -6.62 13.43 1.53
C MET A 4 -6.38 14.37 2.71
N CYS A 5 -5.13 14.74 2.97
CA CYS A 5 -4.74 15.63 4.06
C CYS A 5 -4.36 17.04 3.57
N GLY A 6 -4.83 17.46 2.40
CA GLY A 6 -4.66 18.82 1.87
C GLY A 6 -3.36 19.09 1.09
N GLY A 7 -2.52 18.08 0.86
CA GLY A 7 -1.35 18.18 -0.01
C GLY A 7 -1.66 17.92 -1.49
N ARG A 8 -0.66 18.15 -2.35
CA ARG A 8 -0.72 17.88 -3.80
C ARG A 8 0.45 17.00 -4.24
N LEU A 9 0.27 16.26 -5.33
CA LEU A 9 1.32 15.46 -5.98
C LEU A 9 1.54 15.97 -7.40
N GLU A 10 2.78 16.31 -7.74
CA GLU A 10 3.13 16.93 -9.03
C GLU A 10 4.27 16.18 -9.70
N VAL A 11 4.20 16.08 -11.03
CA VAL A 11 5.28 15.59 -11.87
C VAL A 11 5.90 16.78 -12.58
N ILE A 12 7.15 17.11 -12.25
CA ILE A 12 7.82 18.32 -12.74
C ILE A 12 8.65 17.97 -13.98
N PRO A 13 8.26 18.42 -15.20
CA PRO A 13 8.92 17.99 -16.44
C PRO A 13 10.35 18.52 -16.58
N CYS A 14 10.72 19.60 -15.88
CA CYS A 14 12.09 20.13 -15.91
C CYS A 14 13.06 19.33 -15.03
N SER A 15 12.57 18.47 -14.13
CA SER A 15 13.38 17.70 -13.20
C SER A 15 13.56 16.26 -13.70
N HIS A 16 14.76 15.92 -14.17
CA HIS A 16 15.02 14.64 -14.81
C HIS A 16 15.86 13.72 -13.93
N ILE A 17 15.34 12.51 -13.68
CA ILE A 17 16.06 11.42 -13.01
C ILE A 17 15.77 10.13 -13.79
N ALA A 18 16.80 9.43 -14.24
CA ALA A 18 16.64 8.14 -14.90
C ALA A 18 16.45 7.03 -13.87
N HIS A 19 15.43 6.18 -14.06
CA HIS A 19 15.20 4.98 -13.26
C HIS A 19 15.32 3.73 -14.15
N MET A 20 16.20 2.80 -13.77
CA MET A 20 16.32 1.50 -14.44
C MET A 20 15.23 0.55 -13.92
N TYR A 21 14.14 0.44 -14.65
CA TYR A 21 13.07 -0.50 -14.33
C TYR A 21 13.55 -1.95 -14.41
N ARG A 22 13.10 -2.76 -13.47
CA ARG A 22 13.39 -4.20 -13.40
C ARG A 22 12.09 -4.98 -13.49
N THR A 23 12.16 -6.17 -14.07
CA THR A 23 11.03 -7.10 -14.16
C THR A 23 10.85 -7.93 -12.91
N SER A 24 11.90 -8.11 -12.10
CA SER A 24 11.87 -8.85 -10.85
C SER A 24 12.72 -8.17 -9.77
N PHE A 25 12.44 -8.50 -8.51
CA PHE A 25 13.19 -8.00 -7.37
C PHE A 25 14.49 -8.79 -7.21
N PRO A 26 15.65 -8.12 -7.08
CA PRO A 26 16.96 -8.78 -6.95
C PRO A 26 17.21 -9.34 -5.54
N TYR A 27 16.27 -9.14 -4.62
CA TYR A 27 16.37 -9.52 -3.21
C TYR A 27 15.24 -10.48 -2.85
N SER A 28 15.50 -11.32 -1.85
CA SER A 28 14.49 -12.22 -1.28
C SER A 28 13.73 -11.54 -0.15
N TRP A 29 12.46 -11.88 -0.01
CA TRP A 29 11.60 -11.48 1.11
C TRP A 29 11.68 -12.45 2.30
N GLY A 30 12.64 -13.38 2.30
CA GLY A 30 12.75 -14.42 3.31
C GLY A 30 11.49 -15.30 3.36
N ASN A 31 11.02 -15.64 4.56
CA ASN A 31 9.81 -16.46 4.77
C ASN A 31 8.49 -15.70 4.59
N SER A 32 8.53 -14.43 4.16
CA SER A 32 7.33 -13.59 4.10
C SER A 32 6.80 -13.48 2.68
N THR A 33 6.01 -14.49 2.31
CA THR A 33 5.47 -14.67 0.95
C THR A 33 4.47 -13.58 0.53
N TYR A 34 3.87 -12.86 1.48
CA TYR A 34 2.74 -11.95 1.23
C TYR A 34 2.95 -10.52 1.77
N ILE A 35 4.20 -10.04 1.81
CA ILE A 35 4.51 -8.68 2.31
C ILE A 35 3.77 -7.61 1.52
N HIS A 36 3.75 -7.75 0.19
CA HIS A 36 3.14 -6.78 -0.69
C HIS A 36 1.63 -6.65 -0.39
N GLU A 37 0.92 -7.77 -0.36
CA GLU A 37 -0.51 -7.83 -0.10
C GLU A 37 -0.84 -7.31 1.30
N ARG A 38 -0.05 -7.68 2.31
CA ARG A 38 -0.18 -7.15 3.68
C ARG A 38 -0.07 -5.64 3.71
N ASN A 39 0.93 -5.06 3.05
CA ASN A 39 1.15 -3.62 3.03
C ASN A 39 0.02 -2.88 2.32
N CYS A 40 -0.45 -3.41 1.18
CA CYS A 40 -1.59 -2.85 0.47
C CYS A 40 -2.89 -2.93 1.29
N LEU A 41 -3.15 -4.04 1.99
CA LEU A 41 -4.30 -4.17 2.88
C LEU A 41 -4.25 -3.15 4.03
N ARG A 42 -3.07 -2.90 4.61
CA ARG A 42 -2.90 -1.84 5.64
C ARG A 42 -3.22 -0.45 5.09
N VAL A 43 -2.81 -0.16 3.86
CA VAL A 43 -3.15 1.11 3.21
C VAL A 43 -4.65 1.20 2.97
N ALA A 44 -5.27 0.13 2.46
CA ALA A 44 -6.70 0.07 2.19
C ALA A 44 -7.53 0.26 3.47
N GLU A 45 -7.15 -0.41 4.56
CA GLU A 45 -7.82 -0.32 5.85
C GLU A 45 -7.78 1.09 6.45
N VAL A 46 -6.71 1.85 6.21
CA VAL A 46 -6.55 3.19 6.78
C VAL A 46 -7.10 4.29 5.86
N TRP A 47 -6.99 4.15 4.54
CA TRP A 47 -7.19 5.27 3.60
C TRP A 47 -8.30 5.08 2.57
N MET A 48 -8.86 3.88 2.39
CA MET A 48 -9.82 3.61 1.31
C MET A 48 -11.28 3.51 1.77
N ASP A 49 -11.58 3.67 3.06
CA ASP A 49 -12.94 3.62 3.61
C ASP A 49 -13.72 2.39 3.09
N GLN A 50 -14.95 2.59 2.64
CA GLN A 50 -15.80 1.56 2.02
C GLN A 50 -15.22 0.99 0.72
N TYR A 51 -14.33 1.71 0.02
CA TYR A 51 -13.72 1.23 -1.23
C TYR A 51 -12.67 0.15 -0.99
N LYS A 52 -12.24 -0.09 0.26
CA LYS A 52 -11.31 -1.18 0.59
C LYS A 52 -11.83 -2.55 0.16
N ILE A 53 -13.15 -2.72 0.05
CA ILE A 53 -13.80 -3.97 -0.38
C ILE A 53 -13.31 -4.43 -1.76
N PHE A 54 -13.04 -3.52 -2.70
CA PHE A 54 -12.59 -3.88 -4.04
C PHE A 54 -11.21 -4.54 -4.01
N TYR A 55 -10.31 -3.99 -3.20
CA TYR A 55 -8.99 -4.59 -3.02
C TYR A 55 -9.08 -5.90 -2.24
N GLN A 56 -9.90 -5.94 -1.20
CA GLN A 56 -10.18 -7.15 -0.43
C GLN A 56 -10.70 -8.28 -1.34
N HIS A 57 -11.67 -8.02 -2.21
CA HIS A 57 -12.18 -9.01 -3.17
C HIS A 57 -11.10 -9.52 -4.11
N ARG A 58 -10.18 -8.66 -4.59
CA ARG A 58 -9.05 -9.08 -5.42
C ARG A 58 -8.14 -10.10 -4.70
N VAL A 59 -7.96 -9.95 -3.39
CA VAL A 59 -7.09 -10.83 -2.57
C VAL A 59 -7.88 -11.79 -1.70
N SER A 60 -9.14 -12.09 -2.04
CA SER A 60 -10.06 -12.90 -1.21
C SER A 60 -9.46 -14.23 -0.76
N ASN A 61 -8.72 -14.90 -1.64
CA ASN A 61 -8.10 -16.20 -1.39
C ASN A 61 -7.00 -16.15 -0.31
N LEU A 62 -6.53 -14.95 0.04
CA LEU A 62 -5.43 -14.72 0.98
C LEU A 62 -5.88 -14.01 2.27
N GLN A 63 -7.14 -13.58 2.37
CA GLN A 63 -7.61 -12.80 3.53
C GLN A 63 -7.49 -13.55 4.85
N ASN A 64 -7.75 -14.86 4.85
CA ASN A 64 -7.65 -15.71 6.05
C ASN A 64 -6.20 -16.09 6.39
N ILE A 65 -5.25 -15.79 5.50
CA ILE A 65 -3.83 -16.13 5.63
C ILE A 65 -3.04 -14.91 6.09
N ILE A 66 -3.42 -13.72 5.62
CA ILE A 66 -2.68 -12.49 5.84
C ILE A 66 -3.28 -11.71 7.01
N SER A 67 -2.62 -11.77 8.16
CA SER A 67 -2.83 -10.77 9.21
C SER A 67 -2.25 -9.42 8.75
N ILE A 68 -2.99 -8.33 8.95
CA ILE A 68 -2.52 -6.96 8.64
C ILE A 68 -1.82 -6.29 9.83
N GLY A 69 -1.93 -6.88 11.03
CA GLY A 69 -1.45 -6.30 12.28
C GLY A 69 -2.22 -5.04 12.72
N ASP A 70 -1.76 -4.40 13.79
CA ASP A 70 -2.39 -3.18 14.31
C ASP A 70 -2.13 -1.97 13.39
N VAL A 71 -3.18 -1.17 13.19
CA VAL A 71 -3.19 0.07 12.40
C VAL A 71 -3.80 1.25 13.17
N THR A 72 -4.03 1.10 14.47
CA THR A 72 -4.70 2.11 15.32
C THR A 72 -3.99 3.46 15.28
N GLU A 73 -2.67 3.50 15.43
CA GLU A 73 -1.87 4.74 15.32
C GLU A 73 -2.06 5.44 13.98
N ARG A 74 -2.21 4.68 12.88
CA ARG A 74 -2.40 5.23 11.54
C ARG A 74 -3.83 5.74 11.30
N LYS A 75 -4.82 5.13 11.95
CA LYS A 75 -6.20 5.63 11.97
C LYS A 75 -6.29 6.93 12.78
N ALA A 76 -5.67 6.98 13.96
CA ALA A 76 -5.61 8.19 14.78
C ALA A 76 -4.89 9.36 14.07
N LEU A 77 -3.87 9.08 13.26
CA LEU A 77 -3.18 10.11 12.45
C LEU A 77 -4.05 10.68 11.32
N ARG A 78 -5.10 9.96 10.91
CA ARG A 78 -6.00 10.37 9.83
C ARG A 78 -7.13 11.27 10.35
N GLU A 79 -7.53 11.10 11.60
CA GLU A 79 -8.45 12.00 12.33
C GLU A 79 -7.82 13.39 12.50
#